data_AF-A0A365GVM9-F1
#
_entry.id   AF-A0A365GVM9-F1
#
_cell.length_a   1.000
_cell.length_b   1.000
_cell.length_c   1.000
_cell.angle_alpha   90.00
_cell.angle_beta   90.00
_cell.angle_gamma   90.00
#
_symmetry.space_group_name_H-M   'P 1'
#
loop_
_entity.id
_entity.type
_entity.pdbx_description
1 polymer ?
#
loop_
_entity_poly.entity_id
_entity_poly.type
_entity_poly.pdbx_seq_one_letter_code
_entity_poly.pdbx_strand_id
1 'polypeptide(L)'
;MPKTLMIADFLRSAARRRIDLVEDDEEGRNARCAVALINAAGYVQEISDTDRVVTRMAAAGCFEEERFRPTPTGERLITGWHYTGPGGDPADLLAAVAAAAERETEPIPAVLPQPRAATG
;
A
#
# COMPACT_ATOMS: atom_id res chain seq x y z
N MET A 1 -17.85 4.18 5.68
CA MET A 1 -17.29 4.83 4.46
C MET A 1 -17.01 3.80 3.34
N PRO A 2 -17.17 4.11 2.03
CA PRO A 2 -16.71 3.23 0.94
C PRO A 2 -15.21 2.96 1.03
N LYS A 3 -14.78 1.73 0.73
CA LYS A 3 -13.36 1.34 0.83
C LYS A 3 -12.49 2.13 -0.14
N THR A 4 -12.97 2.39 -1.34
CA THR A 4 -12.29 3.26 -2.32
C THR A 4 -12.10 4.67 -1.78
N LEU A 5 -13.10 5.23 -1.08
CA LEU A 5 -12.96 6.55 -0.44
C LEU A 5 -11.91 6.53 0.67
N MET A 6 -11.87 5.47 1.50
CA MET A 6 -10.85 5.29 2.54
C MET A 6 -9.43 5.26 1.97
N ILE A 7 -9.22 4.54 0.86
CA ILE A 7 -7.93 4.50 0.16
C ILE A 7 -7.61 5.88 -0.42
N ALA A 8 -8.55 6.51 -1.12
CA ALA A 8 -8.34 7.81 -1.75
C ALA A 8 -7.95 8.89 -0.73
N ASP A 9 -8.60 8.91 0.43
CA ASP A 9 -8.30 9.86 1.51
C ASP A 9 -6.91 9.63 2.12
N PHE A 10 -6.51 8.36 2.27
CA PHE A 10 -5.14 8.02 2.69
C PHE A 10 -4.12 8.53 1.66
N LEU A 11 -4.34 8.28 0.37
CA LEU A 11 -3.44 8.69 -0.72
C LEU A 11 -3.33 10.22 -0.82
N ARG A 12 -4.45 10.95 -0.71
CA ARG A 12 -4.46 12.42 -0.66
C ARG A 12 -3.70 12.95 0.54
N SER A 13 -3.87 12.33 1.70
CA SER A 13 -3.15 12.70 2.92
C SER A 13 -1.65 12.45 2.77
N ALA A 14 -1.25 11.34 2.14
CA ALA A 14 0.15 11.05 1.82
C ALA A 14 0.73 12.05 0.81
N ALA A 15 -0.02 12.41 -0.23
CA ALA A 15 0.36 13.44 -1.19
C ALA A 15 0.55 14.80 -0.51
N ARG A 16 -0.35 15.16 0.41
CA ARG A 16 -0.24 16.41 1.16
C ARG A 16 1.02 16.46 2.01
N ARG A 17 1.35 15.37 2.71
CA ARG A 17 2.62 15.25 3.45
C ARG A 17 3.83 15.48 2.54
N ARG A 18 3.79 14.97 1.30
CA ARG A 18 4.87 15.20 0.31
C ARG A 18 4.96 16.65 -0.14
N ILE A 19 3.84 17.34 -0.31
CA ILE A 19 3.81 18.77 -0.66
C ILE A 19 4.33 19.65 0.47
N ASP A 20 4.03 19.28 1.72
CA ASP A 20 4.45 20.01 2.91
C ASP A 20 5.92 19.75 3.30
N LEU A 21 6.56 18.73 2.72
CA LEU A 21 7.97 18.45 2.89
C LEU A 21 8.80 19.31 1.93
N VAL A 22 9.65 20.15 2.50
CA VAL A 22 10.66 20.91 1.77
C VAL A 22 12.01 20.33 2.13
N GLU A 23 12.60 19.59 1.20
CA GLU A 23 13.94 19.01 1.36
C GLU A 23 14.91 19.69 0.39
N ASP A 24 16.08 20.09 0.89
CA ASP A 24 17.17 20.54 0.03
C ASP A 24 17.59 19.37 -0.88
N ASP A 25 17.88 19.66 -2.15
CA ASP A 25 18.36 18.68 -3.14
C ASP A 25 17.36 17.57 -3.52
N GLU A 26 16.05 17.81 -3.34
CA GLU A 26 15.00 16.85 -3.67
C GLU A 26 14.75 16.66 -5.17
N GLU A 27 15.29 17.52 -6.05
CA GLU A 27 15.14 17.46 -7.51
C GLU A 27 13.67 17.24 -7.96
N GLY A 28 12.72 17.82 -7.24
CA GLY A 28 11.28 17.65 -7.50
C GLY A 28 10.73 16.23 -7.27
N ARG A 29 11.46 15.35 -6.57
CA ARG A 29 11.00 13.99 -6.21
C ARG A 29 9.74 14.04 -5.35
N ASN A 30 9.67 14.96 -4.39
CA ASN A 30 8.49 15.13 -3.54
C ASN A 30 7.26 15.57 -4.35
N ALA A 31 7.42 16.53 -5.28
CA ALA A 31 6.36 16.93 -6.20
C ALA A 31 5.90 15.78 -7.11
N ARG A 32 6.83 15.01 -7.70
CA ARG A 32 6.48 13.85 -8.55
C ARG A 32 5.72 12.78 -7.78
N CYS A 33 6.19 12.45 -6.58
CA CYS A 33 5.51 11.52 -5.69
C CYS A 33 4.09 12.01 -5.37
N ALA A 34 3.93 13.29 -5.01
CA ALA A 34 2.63 13.87 -4.70
C ALA A 34 1.65 13.79 -5.88
N VAL A 35 2.09 14.13 -7.10
CA VAL A 35 1.26 14.03 -8.31
C VAL A 35 0.85 12.58 -8.58
N ALA A 36 1.76 11.62 -8.44
CA ALA A 36 1.45 10.22 -8.63
C ALA A 36 0.42 9.71 -7.61
N LEU A 37 0.51 10.15 -6.35
CA LEU A 37 -0.45 9.82 -5.30
C LEU A 37 -1.83 10.44 -5.53
N ILE A 38 -1.89 11.68 -6.05
CA ILE A 38 -3.15 12.32 -6.43
C ILE A 38 -3.80 11.58 -7.60
N ASN A 39 -3.01 11.19 -8.60
CA ASN A 39 -3.49 10.39 -9.72
C ASN A 39 -4.05 9.04 -9.23
N ALA A 40 -3.33 8.36 -8.34
CA ALA A 40 -3.80 7.11 -7.75
C ALA A 40 -5.10 7.28 -6.94
N ALA A 41 -5.26 8.38 -6.21
CA ALA A 41 -6.51 8.70 -5.53
C ALA A 41 -7.68 8.95 -6.51
N GLY A 42 -7.40 9.55 -7.67
CA GLY A 42 -8.36 9.69 -8.77
C GLY A 42 -8.81 8.32 -9.29
N TYR A 43 -7.84 7.51 -9.71
CA TYR A 43 -8.06 6.15 -10.21
C TYR A 43 -8.89 5.28 -9.25
N VAL A 44 -8.56 5.30 -7.96
CA VAL A 44 -9.28 4.51 -6.94
C VAL A 44 -10.77 4.88 -6.85
N GLN A 45 -11.14 6.13 -7.11
CA GLN A 45 -12.54 6.54 -7.08
C GLN A 45 -13.33 6.12 -8.33
N GLU A 46 -12.63 5.71 -9.39
CA GLU A 46 -13.25 5.22 -10.63
C GLU A 46 -13.54 3.71 -10.59
N ILE A 47 -12.98 2.98 -9.61
CA ILE A 47 -13.18 1.54 -9.44
C ILE A 47 -14.20 1.22 -8.33
N SER A 48 -14.74 -0.01 -8.35
CA SER A 48 -15.73 -0.48 -7.37
C SER A 48 -15.08 -0.94 -6.06
N ASP A 49 -15.81 -0.84 -4.94
CA ASP A 49 -15.45 -1.49 -3.68
C ASP A 49 -15.35 -3.02 -3.80
N THR A 50 -16.00 -3.60 -4.81
CA THR A 50 -15.93 -5.02 -5.16
C THR A 50 -14.83 -5.35 -6.15
N ASP A 51 -14.03 -4.36 -6.58
CA ASP A 51 -12.86 -4.61 -7.40
C ASP A 51 -11.94 -5.63 -6.71
N ARG A 52 -11.30 -6.48 -7.51
CA ARG A 52 -10.43 -7.54 -7.01
C ARG A 52 -9.33 -6.98 -6.12
N VAL A 53 -8.72 -5.85 -6.45
CA VAL A 53 -7.62 -5.28 -5.67
C VAL A 53 -8.10 -4.77 -4.30
N VAL A 54 -9.29 -4.17 -4.26
CA VAL A 54 -9.92 -3.67 -3.04
C VAL A 54 -10.34 -4.82 -2.13
N THR A 55 -10.92 -5.88 -2.72
CA THR A 55 -11.33 -7.08 -1.99
C THR A 55 -10.14 -7.81 -1.37
N ARG A 56 -9.00 -7.87 -2.08
CA ARG A 56 -7.74 -8.46 -1.57
C ARG A 56 -7.21 -7.68 -0.36
N MET A 57 -7.15 -6.35 -0.45
CA MET A 57 -6.76 -5.50 0.70
C MET A 57 -7.73 -5.66 1.88
N ALA A 58 -9.03 -5.86 1.62
CA ALA A 58 -10.02 -6.10 2.66
C ALA A 58 -9.81 -7.44 3.37
N ALA A 59 -9.54 -8.51 2.61
CA ALA A 59 -9.24 -9.82 3.16
C ALA A 59 -7.93 -9.82 3.98
N ALA A 60 -6.96 -9.00 3.57
CA ALA A 60 -5.69 -8.80 4.28
C ALA A 60 -5.79 -7.82 5.47
N GLY A 61 -6.98 -7.37 5.85
CA GLY A 61 -7.18 -6.54 7.04
C GLY A 61 -6.77 -5.08 6.90
N CYS A 62 -6.61 -4.54 5.70
CA CYS A 62 -6.17 -3.14 5.51
C CYS A 62 -7.24 -2.08 5.84
N PHE A 63 -8.38 -2.44 6.42
CA PHE A 63 -9.48 -1.51 6.70
C PHE A 63 -9.97 -1.69 8.14
N GLU A 64 -9.92 -0.62 8.92
CA GLU A 64 -10.31 -0.59 10.33
C GLU A 64 -11.09 0.69 10.61
N GLU A 65 -12.24 0.60 11.30
CA GLU A 65 -12.96 1.75 11.88
C GLU A 65 -12.98 3.00 10.96
N GLU A 66 -13.33 2.81 9.70
CA GLU A 66 -13.42 3.87 8.68
C GLU A 66 -12.07 4.45 8.18
N ARG A 67 -10.95 3.78 8.43
CA ARG A 67 -9.65 4.14 7.86
C ARG A 67 -9.03 3.03 7.03
N PHE A 68 -8.35 3.42 5.96
CA PHE A 68 -7.42 2.54 5.28
C PHE A 68 -6.10 2.53 6.05
N ARG A 69 -5.69 1.33 6.48
CA ARG A 69 -4.43 1.04 7.16
C ARG A 69 -3.64 0.04 6.34
N PRO A 70 -2.80 0.48 5.40
CA PRO A 70 -1.90 -0.44 4.70
C PRO A 70 -0.94 -1.05 5.72
N THR A 71 -0.39 -2.22 5.39
CA THR A 71 0.69 -2.81 6.18
C THR A 71 1.94 -1.92 6.14
N PRO A 72 2.90 -2.08 7.06
CA PRO A 72 4.15 -1.32 7.03
C PRO A 72 4.88 -1.36 5.68
N THR A 73 4.87 -2.49 4.97
CA THR A 73 5.43 -2.55 3.61
C THR A 73 4.57 -1.80 2.61
N GLY A 74 3.24 -1.93 2.70
CA GLY A 74 2.30 -1.17 1.88
C GLY A 74 2.46 0.35 2.03
N GLU A 75 2.66 0.84 3.25
CA GLU A 75 2.89 2.27 3.51
C GLU A 75 4.23 2.75 2.92
N ARG A 76 5.29 1.93 2.99
CA ARG A 76 6.56 2.22 2.34
C ARG A 76 6.44 2.27 0.82
N LEU A 77 5.65 1.39 0.22
CA LEU A 77 5.38 1.41 -1.22
C LEU A 77 4.66 2.69 -1.64
N ILE A 78 3.62 3.10 -0.89
CA ILE A 78 2.87 4.33 -1.15
C ILE A 78 3.78 5.55 -1.00
N THR A 79 4.52 5.63 0.09
CA THR A 79 5.41 6.77 0.31
C THR A 79 6.55 6.79 -0.70
N GLY A 80 7.12 5.66 -1.11
CA GLY A 80 8.21 5.59 -2.09
C GLY A 80 7.80 5.72 -3.57
N TRP A 81 6.51 5.80 -3.87
CA TRP A 81 6.00 5.75 -5.25
C TRP A 81 6.52 6.93 -6.09
N HIS A 82 7.16 6.66 -7.23
CA HIS A 82 7.84 7.64 -8.11
C HIS A 82 8.95 8.48 -7.43
N TYR A 83 9.45 8.08 -6.25
CA TYR A 83 10.48 8.84 -5.54
C TYR A 83 11.87 8.70 -6.18
N THR A 84 12.34 7.49 -6.50
CA THR A 84 13.72 7.25 -7.01
C THR A 84 13.80 6.81 -8.48
N GLY A 85 12.69 6.66 -9.19
CA GLY A 85 12.67 6.19 -10.58
C GLY A 85 11.32 6.38 -11.26
N PRO A 86 11.20 6.00 -12.55
CA PRO A 86 9.90 5.96 -13.23
C PRO A 86 9.06 4.90 -12.50
N GLY A 87 8.10 5.35 -11.68
CA GLY A 87 7.15 4.43 -11.07
C GLY A 87 6.18 3.85 -12.12
N GLY A 88 5.24 3.03 -11.67
CA GLY A 88 4.18 2.47 -12.51
C GLY A 88 2.92 3.34 -12.53
N ASP A 89 1.85 2.77 -13.10
CA ASP A 89 0.52 3.36 -13.11
C ASP A 89 -0.20 3.15 -11.75
N PRO A 90 -1.28 3.89 -11.46
CA PRO A 90 -2.08 3.71 -10.24
C PRO A 90 -2.47 2.27 -9.92
N ALA A 91 -2.81 1.49 -10.95
CA ALA A 91 -3.20 0.09 -10.79
C ALA A 91 -2.03 -0.76 -10.26
N ASP A 92 -0.80 -0.49 -10.71
CA ASP A 92 0.41 -1.18 -10.26
C ASP A 92 0.68 -0.90 -8.78
N LEU A 93 0.51 0.36 -8.35
CA LEU A 93 0.64 0.73 -6.94
C LEU A 93 -0.33 -0.07 -6.08
N LEU A 94 -1.62 -0.09 -6.43
CA LEU A 94 -2.62 -0.81 -5.64
C LEU A 94 -2.37 -2.31 -5.63
N ALA A 95 -1.96 -2.89 -6.77
CA ALA A 95 -1.62 -4.30 -6.87
C ALA A 95 -0.41 -4.65 -5.97
N ALA A 96 0.61 -3.80 -5.94
CA ALA A 96 1.77 -3.97 -5.08
C ALA A 96 1.41 -3.86 -3.59
N VAL A 97 0.55 -2.89 -3.21
CA VAL A 97 0.07 -2.74 -1.83
C VAL A 97 -0.76 -3.95 -1.40
N ALA A 98 -1.67 -4.43 -2.25
CA ALA A 98 -2.46 -5.63 -1.96
C ALA A 98 -1.56 -6.87 -1.79
N ALA A 99 -0.58 -7.05 -2.67
CA ALA A 99 0.37 -8.16 -2.57
C ALA A 99 1.24 -8.08 -1.31
N ALA A 100 1.66 -6.87 -0.90
CA ALA A 100 2.39 -6.66 0.34
C ALA A 100 1.53 -7.05 1.56
N ALA A 101 0.26 -6.64 1.57
CA ALA A 101 -0.66 -6.94 2.65
C ALA A 101 -0.93 -8.44 2.81
N GLU A 102 -1.15 -9.15 1.70
CA GLU A 102 -1.36 -10.60 1.70
C GLU A 102 -0.17 -11.35 2.30
N ARG A 103 1.05 -10.97 1.91
CA ARG A 103 2.29 -11.60 2.40
C ARG A 103 2.53 -11.39 3.90
N GLU A 104 2.10 -10.24 4.43
CA GLU A 104 2.23 -9.94 5.86
C GLU A 104 1.10 -10.54 6.70
N THR A 105 -0.03 -10.88 6.07
CA THR A 105 -1.15 -11.58 6.71
C THR A 105 -0.92 -13.10 6.74
N GLU A 106 -0.11 -13.62 5.82
CA GLU A 106 0.18 -15.05 5.75
C GLU A 106 0.87 -15.53 7.04
N PRO A 107 0.25 -16.47 7.79
CA PRO A 107 0.86 -16.99 9.01
C PRO A 107 2.17 -17.69 8.65
N ILE A 108 3.24 -17.39 9.40
CA ILE A 108 4.51 -18.11 9.29
C ILE A 108 4.19 -19.60 9.35
N PRO A 109 4.55 -20.41 8.32
CA PRO A 109 4.29 -21.84 8.37
C PRO A 109 4.97 -22.38 9.62
N ALA A 110 4.17 -22.93 10.54
CA ALA A 110 4.66 -23.54 11.76
C ALA A 110 5.71 -24.56 11.36
N VAL A 111 6.98 -24.27 11.67
CA VAL A 111 8.06 -25.26 11.55
C VAL A 111 7.68 -26.37 12.50
N LEU A 112 7.10 -27.44 11.96
CA LEU A 112 6.81 -28.65 12.73
C LEU A 112 8.14 -29.11 13.33
N PRO A 113 8.24 -29.28 14.66
CA PRO A 113 9.45 -29.81 15.26
C PRO A 113 9.70 -31.21 14.67
N GLN A 114 10.81 -31.33 13.93
CA GLN A 114 11.30 -32.62 13.42
C GLN A 114 11.49 -33.55 14.62
N PRO A 115 10.92 -34.78 14.61
CA PRO A 115 11.14 -35.74 15.68
C PRO A 115 12.64 -36.02 15.75
N ARG A 116 13.26 -35.71 16.90
CA ARG A 116 14.64 -36.09 17.19
C ARG A 116 14.75 -37.59 16.98
N ALA A 117 15.56 -38.00 16.01
CA ALA A 117 15.90 -39.40 15.80
C ALA A 117 16.49 -39.93 17.12
N ALA A 118 15.78 -40.86 17.75
CA ALA A 118 16.30 -41.63 18.87
C ALA A 118 17.49 -42.43 18.33
N THR A 119 18.69 -42.04 18.74
CA THR A 119 19.90 -42.84 18.51
C THR A 119 19.84 -44.01 19.49
N GLY A 120 19.87 -45.22 18.94
CA GLY A 120 19.86 -46.48 19.70
C GLY A 120 21.18 -46.80 20.37
#